data_AF-A0A6J4IIX0-F1
#
_entry.id   AF-A0A6J4IIX0-F1
#
_cell.length_a   1.000
_cell.length_b   1.000
_cell.length_c   1.000
_cell.angle_alpha   90.00
_cell.angle_beta   90.00
_cell.angle_gamma   90.00
#
_symmetry.space_group_name_H-M   'P 1'
#
loop_
_entity.id
_entity.type
_entity.pdbx_description
1 polymer ?
#
loop_
_entity_poly.entity_id
_entity_poly.type
_entity_poly.pdbx_seq_one_letter_code
_entity_poly.pdbx_strand_id
1 'polypeptide(L)'
;MKYQEGICYAKSHLLAALLRCLQIPTGFCYQKLVLDDADKSLMTLHGLNAIYLESLDKWIRVDARGNKEGVKAEFNLEREVLAFPVREEYQEIDFQTVYSKPNEKVVAALRNSKTRDDLIANLPGEL
;
A
#
# COMPACT_ATOMS: atom_id res chain seq x y z
N MET A 1 16.95 4.16 -7.66
CA MET A 1 15.74 4.29 -8.51
C MET A 1 15.99 5.37 -9.55
N LYS A 2 15.86 5.09 -10.85
CA LYS A 2 16.24 6.00 -11.94
C LYS A 2 15.25 7.15 -12.18
N TYR A 3 13.97 6.94 -11.86
CA TYR A 3 12.89 7.87 -12.21
C TYR A 3 12.17 8.50 -11.01
N GLN A 4 12.44 8.06 -9.78
CA GLN A 4 11.83 8.57 -8.53
C GLN A 4 10.28 8.66 -8.52
N GLU A 5 9.63 7.99 -9.45
CA GLU A 5 8.18 7.96 -9.65
C GLU A 5 7.61 6.60 -9.24
N GLY A 6 6.39 6.59 -8.70
CA GLY A 6 5.67 5.36 -8.34
C GLY A 6 4.50 5.61 -7.41
N ILE A 7 3.37 4.95 -7.69
CA ILE A 7 2.21 4.92 -6.79
C ILE A 7 2.44 3.93 -5.64
N CYS A 8 1.50 3.87 -4.67
CA CYS A 8 1.65 3.08 -3.44
C CYS A 8 2.06 1.62 -3.71
N TYR A 9 1.51 0.97 -4.73
CA TYR A 9 1.86 -0.40 -5.09
C TYR A 9 3.32 -0.56 -5.49
N ALA A 10 3.84 0.28 -6.40
CA ALA A 10 5.24 0.18 -6.84
C ALA A 10 6.20 0.42 -5.67
N LYS A 11 5.87 1.38 -4.78
CA LYS A 11 6.66 1.68 -3.58
C LYS A 11 6.63 0.53 -2.57
N SER A 12 5.45 -0.05 -2.30
CA SER A 12 5.33 -1.17 -1.36
C SER A 12 6.01 -2.44 -1.87
N HIS A 13 5.99 -2.66 -3.19
CA HIS A 13 6.71 -3.76 -3.83
C HIS A 13 8.21 -3.58 -3.73
N LEU A 14 8.72 -2.37 -4.00
CA LEU A 14 10.14 -2.08 -3.83
C LEU A 14 10.57 -2.26 -2.36
N LEU A 15 9.82 -1.72 -1.39
CA LEU A 15 10.16 -1.83 0.01
C LEU A 15 10.22 -3.30 0.47
N ALA A 16 9.21 -4.10 0.11
CA ALA A 16 9.20 -5.53 0.38
C ALA A 16 10.42 -6.25 -0.22
N ALA A 17 10.77 -5.95 -1.47
CA ALA A 17 11.92 -6.56 -2.14
C ALA A 17 13.24 -6.20 -1.44
N LEU A 18 13.43 -4.93 -1.07
CA LEU A 18 14.63 -4.45 -0.38
C LEU A 18 14.79 -5.10 1.00
N LEU A 19 13.73 -5.10 1.81
CA LEU A 19 13.79 -5.66 3.16
C LEU A 19 14.00 -7.18 3.15
N ARG A 20 13.31 -7.89 2.25
CA ARG A 20 13.50 -9.34 2.08
C ARG A 20 14.91 -9.69 1.61
N CYS A 21 15.53 -8.85 0.76
CA CYS A 21 16.94 -9.00 0.38
C CYS A 21 17.87 -8.93 1.59
N LEU A 22 17.52 -8.10 2.58
CA LEU A 22 18.21 -7.98 3.86
C LEU A 22 17.73 -9.00 4.91
N GLN A 23 16.99 -10.03 4.50
CA GLN A 23 16.43 -11.08 5.37
C GLN A 23 15.47 -10.56 6.45
N ILE A 24 14.92 -9.35 6.30
CA ILE A 24 13.89 -8.82 7.20
C ILE A 24 12.52 -9.33 6.73
N PRO A 25 11.77 -10.10 7.54
CA PRO A 25 10.48 -10.60 7.13
C PRO A 25 9.51 -9.45 6.87
N THR A 26 8.98 -9.40 5.66
CA THR A 26 8.11 -8.31 5.22
C THR A 26 6.96 -8.89 4.40
N GLY A 27 5.74 -8.49 4.67
CA GLY A 27 4.55 -8.83 3.89
C GLY A 27 3.89 -7.62 3.24
N PHE A 28 2.83 -7.88 2.50
CA PHE A 28 1.95 -6.89 1.89
C PHE A 28 0.66 -6.79 2.71
N CYS A 29 0.16 -5.58 2.87
CA CYS A 29 -1.16 -5.30 3.43
C CYS A 29 -1.92 -4.37 2.48
N TYR A 30 -3.24 -4.29 2.66
CA TYR A 30 -4.07 -3.46 1.79
C TYR A 30 -5.15 -2.73 2.57
N GLN A 31 -5.47 -1.52 2.11
CA GLN A 31 -6.73 -0.87 2.43
C GLN A 31 -7.58 -0.84 1.15
N LYS A 32 -8.90 -0.96 1.26
CA LYS A 32 -9.84 -0.56 0.22
C LYS A 32 -10.29 0.86 0.52
N LEU A 33 -10.02 1.80 -0.37
CA LEU A 33 -10.30 3.23 -0.18
C LEU A 33 -11.08 3.79 -1.36
N VAL A 34 -11.79 4.89 -1.14
CA VAL A 34 -12.31 5.71 -2.24
C VAL A 34 -11.13 6.26 -3.03
N LEU A 35 -11.19 6.14 -4.36
CA LEU A 35 -10.13 6.60 -5.26
C LEU A 35 -10.09 8.13 -5.37
N ASP A 36 -11.27 8.76 -5.44
CA ASP A 36 -11.44 10.21 -5.57
C ASP A 36 -12.65 10.67 -4.74
N ASP A 37 -12.47 11.64 -3.84
CA ASP A 37 -13.56 12.16 -3.00
C ASP A 37 -14.65 12.89 -3.81
N ALA A 38 -14.35 13.32 -5.04
CA ALA A 38 -15.31 13.86 -6.00
C ALA A 38 -16.27 12.78 -6.53
N ASP A 39 -15.82 11.53 -6.64
CA ASP A 39 -16.63 10.38 -7.03
C ASP A 39 -16.41 9.19 -6.07
N LYS A 40 -17.22 9.18 -5.01
CA LYS A 40 -17.17 8.16 -3.95
C LYS A 40 -17.62 6.76 -4.40
N SER A 41 -18.05 6.60 -5.65
CA SER A 41 -18.42 5.28 -6.19
C SER A 41 -17.20 4.48 -6.65
N LEU A 42 -16.08 5.14 -6.92
CA LEU A 42 -14.85 4.49 -7.39
C LEU A 42 -13.97 4.07 -6.22
N MET A 43 -13.78 2.76 -6.08
CA MET A 43 -12.92 2.17 -5.04
C MET A 43 -11.60 1.69 -5.64
N THR A 44 -10.54 1.74 -4.83
CA THR A 44 -9.22 1.22 -5.20
C THR A 44 -8.56 0.57 -3.99
N LEU A 45 -7.61 -0.34 -4.24
CA LEU A 45 -6.71 -0.79 -3.21
C LEU A 45 -5.62 0.26 -2.94
N HIS A 46 -5.14 0.31 -1.70
CA HIS A 46 -3.93 1.02 -1.31
C HIS A 46 -2.96 0.01 -0.72
N GLY A 47 -1.77 -0.10 -1.34
CA GLY A 47 -0.75 -1.08 -0.95
C GLY A 47 0.14 -0.58 0.17
N LEU A 48 0.23 -1.37 1.24
CA LEU A 48 1.06 -1.16 2.42
C LEU A 48 2.03 -2.34 2.61
N ASN A 49 2.92 -2.22 3.59
CA ASN A 49 3.76 -3.32 4.03
C ASN A 49 3.56 -3.59 5.52
N ALA A 50 3.76 -4.84 5.94
CA ALA A 50 3.97 -5.19 7.34
C ALA A 50 5.40 -5.73 7.48
N ILE A 51 6.17 -5.18 8.41
CA ILE A 51 7.56 -5.56 8.66
C ILE A 51 7.60 -6.24 10.03
N TYR A 52 8.13 -7.45 10.11
CA TYR A 52 8.32 -8.13 11.38
C TYR A 52 9.67 -7.76 11.97
N LEU A 53 9.66 -7.21 13.18
CA LEU A 53 10.85 -6.89 13.95
C LEU A 53 11.03 -7.94 15.04
N GLU A 54 11.97 -8.84 14.84
CA GLU A 54 12.26 -9.95 15.76
C GLU A 54 12.65 -9.45 17.15
N SER A 55 13.41 -8.36 17.25
CA SER A 55 13.81 -7.75 18.53
C SER A 55 12.63 -7.25 19.38
N LEU A 56 11.47 -7.03 18.76
CA LEU A 56 10.25 -6.58 19.41
C LEU A 56 9.14 -7.64 19.39
N ASP A 57 9.38 -8.79 18.74
CA ASP A 57 8.38 -9.82 18.43
C ASP A 57 7.06 -9.24 17.90
N LYS A 58 7.15 -8.31 16.93
CA LYS A 58 6.00 -7.51 16.49
C LYS A 58 5.99 -7.22 15.00
N TRP A 59 4.80 -7.26 14.40
CA TRP A 59 4.54 -6.72 13.07
C TRP A 59 4.26 -5.21 13.16
N ILE A 60 5.01 -4.43 12.37
CA ILE A 60 4.82 -2.99 12.21
C ILE A 60 4.32 -2.74 10.79
N ARG A 61 3.10 -2.19 10.67
CA ARG A 61 2.55 -1.78 9.38
C ARG A 61 3.10 -0.40 9.00
N VAL A 62 3.53 -0.29 7.75
CA VAL A 62 4.18 0.89 7.20
C VAL A 62 3.60 1.23 5.85
N ASP A 63 3.46 2.52 5.60
CA ASP A 63 3.06 3.04 4.30
C ASP A 63 4.28 3.57 3.54
N ALA A 64 4.75 2.77 2.57
CA ALA A 64 5.93 3.06 1.76
C ALA A 64 5.80 4.34 0.93
N ARG A 65 4.61 4.95 0.84
CA ARG A 65 4.43 6.22 0.14
C ARG A 65 5.16 7.38 0.82
N GLY A 66 5.31 7.30 2.15
CA GLY A 66 5.97 8.29 3.00
C GLY A 66 5.20 9.61 3.17
N ASN A 67 5.81 10.52 3.93
CA ASN A 67 5.29 11.85 4.20
C ASN A 67 5.39 12.77 2.97
N LYS A 68 4.39 13.64 2.80
CA LYS A 68 4.43 14.82 1.93
C LYS A 68 3.50 15.88 2.50
N GLU A 69 3.47 17.07 1.91
CA GLU A 69 2.48 18.08 2.31
C GLU A 69 1.05 17.49 2.29
N GLY A 70 0.35 17.61 3.41
CA GLY A 70 -0.99 17.03 3.62
C GLY A 70 -1.03 15.52 3.89
N VAL A 71 0.09 14.79 3.92
CA VAL A 71 0.13 13.34 4.19
C VAL A 71 1.13 12.99 5.28
N LYS A 72 0.65 12.28 6.31
CA LYS A 72 1.47 11.74 7.41
C LYS A 72 1.40 10.21 7.40
N ALA A 73 2.56 9.58 7.28
CA ALA A 73 2.79 8.15 7.12
C ALA A 73 4.19 7.80 7.69
N GLU A 74 4.54 8.39 8.83
CA GLU A 74 5.86 8.23 9.44
C GLU A 74 6.03 6.82 10.01
N PHE A 75 7.24 6.28 9.92
CA PHE A 75 7.57 5.04 10.61
C PHE A 75 7.57 5.28 12.12
N ASN A 76 6.79 4.48 12.85
CA ASN A 76 6.68 4.58 14.30
C ASN A 76 6.53 3.17 14.91
N LEU A 77 7.28 2.89 15.98
CA LEU A 77 7.32 1.58 16.64
C LEU A 77 6.16 1.37 17.63
N GLU A 78 5.65 2.46 18.19
CA GLU A 78 4.63 2.45 19.24
C GLU A 78 3.24 2.38 18.64
N ARG A 79 2.97 3.26 17.66
CA ARG A 79 1.67 3.38 16.99
C ARG A 79 1.78 3.25 15.49
N GLU A 80 0.73 2.73 14.87
CA GLU A 80 0.59 2.76 13.42
C GLU A 80 0.30 4.19 12.94
N VAL A 81 0.96 4.62 11.86
CA VAL A 81 0.68 5.90 11.19
C VAL A 81 0.59 5.65 9.69
N LEU A 82 -0.64 5.56 9.18
CA LEU A 82 -0.93 5.39 7.75
C LEU A 82 -1.40 6.70 7.14
N ALA A 83 -1.18 6.84 5.83
CA ALA A 83 -1.52 8.05 5.11
C ALA A 83 -3.01 8.36 5.03
N PHE A 84 -3.83 7.32 5.07
CA PHE A 84 -5.27 7.41 4.89
C PHE A 84 -5.98 6.74 6.07
N PRO A 85 -6.84 7.46 6.79
CA PRO A 85 -7.80 6.84 7.68
C PRO A 85 -8.85 6.08 6.85
N VAL A 86 -9.37 4.99 7.39
CA VAL A 86 -10.50 4.26 6.79
C VAL A 86 -11.81 4.89 7.24
N ARG A 87 -12.67 5.22 6.27
CA ARG A 87 -13.99 5.83 6.44
C ARG A 87 -15.07 4.80 6.16
N GLU A 88 -15.59 4.18 7.22
CA GLU A 88 -16.59 3.12 7.11
C GLU A 88 -17.87 3.59 6.41
N GLU A 89 -18.23 4.87 6.54
CA GLU A 89 -19.37 5.48 5.86
C GLU A 89 -19.28 5.43 4.33
N TYR A 90 -18.07 5.24 3.78
CA TYR A 90 -17.81 5.08 2.35
C TYR A 90 -17.43 3.64 1.98
N GLN A 91 -17.72 2.67 2.87
CA GLN A 91 -17.40 1.25 2.67
C GLN A 91 -15.90 0.99 2.46
N GLU A 92 -15.04 1.89 2.96
CA GLU A 92 -13.61 1.68 3.01
C GLU A 92 -13.30 0.58 4.04
N ILE A 93 -12.25 -0.20 3.81
CA ILE A 93 -11.91 -1.36 4.64
C ILE A 93 -10.40 -1.40 4.87
N ASP A 94 -9.99 -1.61 6.12
CA ASP A 94 -8.59 -1.95 6.44
C ASP A 94 -8.40 -3.46 6.53
N PHE A 95 -7.69 -4.07 5.57
CA PHE A 95 -7.40 -5.49 5.61
C PHE A 95 -6.15 -5.75 6.46
N GLN A 96 -6.37 -6.32 7.64
CA GLN A 96 -5.31 -6.64 8.62
C GLN A 96 -4.43 -7.84 8.22
N THR A 97 -4.80 -8.57 7.17
CA THR A 97 -4.05 -9.76 6.72
C THR A 97 -2.69 -9.37 6.15
N VAL A 98 -1.66 -10.09 6.58
CA VAL A 98 -0.31 -9.99 6.04
C VAL A 98 -0.12 -11.04 4.94
N TYR A 99 0.03 -10.59 3.70
CA TYR A 99 0.22 -11.44 2.54
C TYR A 99 1.70 -11.62 2.20
N SER A 100 2.13 -12.85 1.95
CA SER A 100 3.52 -13.15 1.55
C SER A 100 3.80 -12.76 0.09
N LYS A 101 2.77 -12.65 -0.74
CA LYS A 101 2.84 -12.23 -2.15
C LYS A 101 1.98 -10.98 -2.39
N PRO A 102 2.31 -10.13 -3.37
CA PRO A 102 1.43 -9.04 -3.75
C PRO A 102 0.14 -9.57 -4.37
N ASN A 103 -0.92 -8.76 -4.36
CA ASN A 103 -2.19 -9.11 -4.97
C ASN A 103 -2.02 -9.25 -6.49
N GLU A 104 -2.52 -10.35 -7.06
CA GLU A 104 -2.29 -10.68 -8.47
C GLU A 104 -2.97 -9.68 -9.42
N LYS A 105 -4.15 -9.14 -9.05
CA LYS A 105 -4.85 -8.12 -9.84
C LYS A 105 -4.07 -6.82 -9.88
N VAL A 106 -3.46 -6.42 -8.76
CA VAL A 106 -2.55 -5.26 -8.70
C VAL A 106 -1.36 -5.46 -9.64
N VAL A 107 -0.73 -6.63 -9.58
CA VAL A 107 0.42 -6.94 -10.46
C VAL A 107 0.00 -6.94 -11.93
N ALA A 108 -1.16 -7.48 -12.25
CA ALA A 108 -1.70 -7.47 -13.62
C ALA A 108 -1.95 -6.04 -14.11
N ALA A 109 -2.59 -5.18 -13.30
CA ALA A 109 -2.82 -3.78 -13.63
C ALA A 109 -1.50 -3.03 -13.90
N LEU A 110 -0.50 -3.19 -13.03
CA LEU A 110 0.81 -2.55 -13.19
C LEU A 110 1.57 -3.02 -14.44
N ARG A 111 1.42 -4.30 -14.83
CA ARG A 111 2.12 -4.87 -16.00
C ARG A 111 1.45 -4.51 -17.32
N ASN A 112 0.13 -4.43 -17.33
CA ASN A 112 -0.64 -4.28 -18.57
C ASN A 112 -0.92 -2.81 -18.92
N SER A 113 -0.73 -1.88 -17.97
CA SER A 113 -0.99 -0.47 -18.19
C SER A 113 0.21 0.26 -18.79
N LYS A 114 -0.02 1.06 -19.83
CA LYS A 114 1.06 1.81 -20.51
C LYS A 114 1.19 3.25 -20.04
N THR A 115 0.10 3.81 -19.50
CA THR A 115 0.03 5.19 -19.03
C THR A 115 -0.57 5.23 -17.64
N ARG A 116 -0.48 6.40 -16.98
CA ARG A 116 -1.09 6.62 -15.67
C ARG A 116 -2.61 6.47 -15.72
N ASP A 117 -3.26 7.01 -16.74
CA ASP A 117 -4.72 7.01 -16.85
C ASP A 117 -5.25 5.60 -17.14
N ASP A 118 -4.53 4.85 -17.98
CA ASP A 118 -4.78 3.42 -18.21
C ASP A 118 -4.61 2.62 -16.91
N LEU A 119 -3.58 2.93 -16.11
CA LEU A 119 -3.40 2.30 -14.81
C LEU A 119 -4.57 2.59 -13.86
N ILE A 120 -4.97 3.86 -13.73
CA ILE A 120 -6.08 4.28 -12.87
C ILE A 120 -7.38 3.56 -13.25
N ALA A 121 -7.68 3.43 -14.55
CA ALA A 121 -8.86 2.74 -15.03
C ALA A 121 -8.87 1.23 -14.74
N ASN A 122 -7.69 0.63 -14.56
CA ASN A 122 -7.52 -0.81 -14.34
C ASN A 122 -7.17 -1.18 -12.88
N LEU A 123 -7.14 -0.22 -11.95
CA LEU A 123 -6.83 -0.51 -10.55
C LEU A 123 -7.92 -1.40 -9.93
N PRO A 124 -7.54 -2.45 -9.19
CA PRO A 124 -8.52 -3.28 -8.50
C PRO A 124 -9.15 -2.50 -7.33
N GLY A 125 -10.48 -2.57 -7.23
CA GLY A 125 -11.24 -2.07 -6.08
C GLY A 125 -11.39 -3.09 -4.95
N GLU A 126 -10.99 -4.34 -5.17
CA GLU A 126 -11.17 -5.45 -4.24
C GLU A 126 -10.00 -6.43 -4.30
N LEU A 127 -9.76 -7.14 -3.19
CA LEU A 127 -8.73 -8.19 -3.11
C LEU A 127 -9.02 -9.36 -4.06
#